data_AF-A0A7S1V408-F1
#
_entry.id   AF-A0A7S1V408-F1
#
_cell.length_a   1.000
_cell.length_b   1.000
_cell.length_c   1.000
_cell.angle_alpha   90.00
_cell.angle_beta   90.00
_cell.angle_gamma   90.00
#
_symmetry.space_group_name_H-M   'P 1'
#
loop_
_entity.id
_entity.type
_entity.pdbx_description
1 polymer ?
#
loop_
_entity_poly.entity_id
_entity_poly.type
_entity_poly.pdbx_seq_one_letter_code
_entity_poly.pdbx_strand_id
1 'polypeptide(L)'
;RDYKFGFGSDGFRRFNCPQPNCFTTDNRTLLGDDPSHFDAVVFSGMHFRLDQPAKQFIDSWRRPHRQRFVYYQMESPDYDWNTYDAKAYNNFFNWTMTYRHDSDILRLYGWFQKKDEVRVAPQILRDVSEWPK
;
A
#
# COMPACT_ATOMS: atom_id res chain seq x y z
N ARG A 1 -4.35 10.56 -7.26
CA ARG A 1 -4.97 10.63 -5.91
C ARG A 1 -3.91 10.18 -4.92
N ASP A 2 -3.73 10.91 -3.82
CA ASP A 2 -2.68 10.65 -2.82
C ASP A 2 -3.09 9.61 -1.76
N TYR A 3 -4.37 9.23 -1.72
CA TYR A 3 -4.96 8.30 -0.75
C TYR A 3 -4.57 8.61 0.70
N LYS A 4 -4.45 9.90 1.05
CA LYS A 4 -3.99 10.38 2.37
C LYS A 4 -2.56 9.98 2.76
N PHE A 5 -1.76 9.45 1.82
CA PHE A 5 -0.32 9.25 2.01
C PHE A 5 0.48 10.55 1.75
N GLY A 6 -0.12 11.50 1.02
CA GLY A 6 0.56 12.71 0.55
C GLY A 6 1.47 12.43 -0.66
N PHE A 7 2.21 13.46 -1.07
CA PHE A 7 3.24 13.37 -2.11
C PHE A 7 4.55 13.98 -1.63
N GLY A 8 5.62 13.62 -2.32
CA GLY A 8 6.97 14.01 -1.94
C GLY A 8 7.35 13.39 -0.60
N SER A 9 8.23 14.09 0.10
CA SER A 9 8.85 13.64 1.36
C SER A 9 8.17 14.17 2.62
N ASP A 10 7.18 15.05 2.48
CA ASP A 10 6.63 15.81 3.61
C ASP A 10 5.90 14.94 4.63
N GLY A 11 5.21 13.89 4.18
CA GLY A 11 4.60 12.90 5.07
C GLY A 11 5.63 12.27 6.00
N PHE A 12 6.74 11.78 5.45
CA PHE A 12 7.80 11.11 6.21
C PHE A 12 8.45 12.04 7.25
N ARG A 13 8.68 13.31 6.89
CA ARG A 13 9.23 14.30 7.83
C ARG A 13 8.24 14.70 8.91
N ARG A 14 6.98 14.96 8.54
CA ARG A 14 5.92 15.38 9.47
C ARG A 14 5.66 14.34 10.56
N PHE A 15 5.74 13.05 10.20
CA PHE A 15 5.54 11.95 11.14
C PHE A 15 6.85 11.44 11.77
N ASN A 16 7.96 12.14 11.57
CA ASN A 16 9.28 11.79 12.11
C ASN A 16 9.66 10.32 11.84
N CYS A 17 9.41 9.85 10.61
CA CYS A 17 9.67 8.47 10.23
C CYS A 17 11.18 8.15 10.31
N PRO A 18 11.57 6.92 10.71
CA PRO A 18 12.98 6.53 10.81
C PRO A 18 13.76 6.69 9.50
N GLN A 19 13.07 6.58 8.36
CA GLN A 19 13.62 6.88 7.03
C GLN A 19 12.98 8.17 6.48
N PRO A 20 13.61 9.34 6.69
CA PRO A 20 13.08 10.62 6.22
C PRO A 20 13.39 10.91 4.74
N ASN A 21 14.28 10.14 4.12
CA ASN A 21 14.72 10.32 2.73
C ASN A 21 13.87 9.51 1.73
N CYS A 22 12.60 9.27 2.06
CA CYS A 22 11.63 8.66 1.16
C CYS A 22 10.75 9.73 0.51
N PHE A 23 10.15 9.38 -0.63
CA PHE A 23 9.11 10.20 -1.23
C PHE A 23 8.00 9.31 -1.81
N THR A 24 6.82 9.89 -1.97
CA THR A 24 5.67 9.27 -2.64
C THR A 24 5.29 10.09 -3.87
N THR A 25 4.74 9.43 -4.88
CA THR A 25 4.29 10.07 -6.13
C THR A 25 3.18 9.25 -6.75
N ASP A 26 2.21 9.90 -7.40
CA ASP A 26 1.26 9.23 -8.31
C ASP A 26 1.59 9.49 -9.79
N ASN A 27 2.72 10.16 -10.06
CA ASN A 27 3.19 10.38 -11.42
C ASN A 27 3.71 9.05 -12.01
N ARG A 28 2.83 8.39 -12.75
CA ARG A 28 3.13 7.12 -13.44
C ARG A 28 4.26 7.23 -14.46
N THR A 29 4.56 8.42 -14.99
CA THR A 29 5.66 8.56 -15.95
C THR A 29 7.02 8.31 -15.29
N LEU A 30 7.11 8.47 -13.98
CA LEU A 30 8.33 8.14 -13.23
C LEU A 30 8.53 6.63 -13.16
N LEU A 31 7.48 5.80 -13.21
CA LEU A 31 7.65 4.34 -13.29
C LEU A 31 8.35 3.95 -14.60
N GLY A 32 8.11 4.69 -15.69
CA GLY A 32 8.71 4.45 -17.01
C GLY A 32 8.63 2.99 -17.43
N ASP A 33 9.69 2.53 -18.10
CA ASP A 33 9.91 1.10 -18.41
C ASP A 33 10.71 0.37 -17.32
N ASP A 34 11.21 1.10 -16.32
CA ASP A 34 12.05 0.56 -15.25
C ASP A 34 11.56 1.03 -13.87
N PRO A 35 10.66 0.29 -13.21
CA PRO A 35 10.21 0.63 -11.87
C PRO A 35 11.27 0.33 -10.81
N SER A 36 12.43 -0.25 -11.13
CA SER A 36 13.39 -0.79 -10.14
C SER A 36 13.97 0.25 -9.18
N HIS A 37 13.84 1.53 -9.51
CA HIS A 37 14.25 2.65 -8.67
C HIS A 37 13.25 2.97 -7.55
N PHE A 38 12.07 2.33 -7.53
CA PHE A 38 11.13 2.38 -6.41
C PHE A 38 11.26 1.15 -5.51
N ASP A 39 11.30 1.35 -4.20
CA ASP A 39 11.29 0.25 -3.22
C ASP A 39 9.90 -0.41 -3.09
N ALA A 40 8.83 0.33 -3.41
CA ALA A 40 7.46 -0.21 -3.39
C ALA A 40 6.57 0.42 -4.46
N VAL A 41 5.62 -0.37 -4.97
CA VAL A 41 4.54 0.07 -5.86
C VAL A 41 3.21 -0.28 -5.22
N VAL A 42 2.37 0.73 -5.00
CA VAL A 42 1.08 0.57 -4.33
C VAL A 42 -0.03 0.54 -5.38
N PHE A 43 -0.77 -0.56 -5.42
CA PHE A 43 -1.87 -0.79 -6.33
C PHE A 43 -3.18 -0.54 -5.61
N SER A 44 -3.96 0.43 -6.07
CA SER A 44 -5.31 0.63 -5.56
C SER A 44 -6.20 -0.52 -6.03
N GLY A 45 -6.70 -1.34 -5.10
CA GLY A 45 -7.58 -2.47 -5.40
C GLY A 45 -8.83 -2.04 -6.17
N MET A 46 -9.36 -0.87 -5.81
CA MET A 46 -10.50 -0.26 -6.49
C MET A 46 -10.18 0.14 -7.95
N HIS A 47 -8.99 0.68 -8.23
CA HIS A 47 -8.67 1.29 -9.54
C HIS A 47 -7.69 0.50 -10.41
N PHE A 48 -7.08 -0.56 -9.89
CA PHE A 48 -6.11 -1.39 -10.59
C PHE A 48 -6.74 -2.66 -11.12
N ARG A 49 -6.58 -2.87 -12.42
CA ARG A 49 -7.05 -4.05 -13.14
C ARG A 49 -5.84 -4.80 -13.70
N LEU A 50 -5.72 -6.08 -13.32
CA LEU A 50 -4.69 -6.96 -13.85
C LEU A 50 -5.27 -7.77 -15.02
N ASP A 51 -5.61 -7.06 -16.08
CA ASP A 51 -5.96 -7.68 -17.37
C ASP A 51 -4.69 -8.16 -18.10
N GLN A 52 -4.85 -8.84 -19.25
CA GLN A 52 -3.70 -9.35 -19.99
C GLN A 52 -2.70 -8.25 -20.38
N PRO A 53 -3.12 -7.08 -20.91
CA PRO A 53 -2.19 -5.98 -21.21
C PRO A 53 -1.43 -5.47 -19.98
N ALA A 54 -2.11 -5.22 -18.86
CA ALA A 54 -1.46 -4.78 -17.63
C ALA A 54 -0.48 -5.83 -17.10
N LYS A 55 -0.86 -7.11 -17.16
CA LYS A 55 0.01 -8.21 -16.75
C LYS A 55 1.27 -8.28 -17.62
N GLN A 56 1.12 -8.22 -18.94
CA GLN A 56 2.26 -8.24 -19.87
C GLN A 56 3.21 -7.05 -19.64
N PHE A 57 2.65 -5.86 -19.42
CA PHE A 57 3.43 -4.66 -19.13
C PHE A 57 4.19 -4.77 -17.81
N ILE A 58 3.57 -5.34 -16.77
CA ILE A 58 4.22 -5.48 -15.47
C ILE A 58 5.23 -6.64 -15.45
N ASP A 59 4.95 -7.72 -16.18
CA ASP A 59 5.87 -8.84 -16.34
C ASP A 59 7.14 -8.45 -17.12
N SER A 60 7.08 -7.39 -17.96
CA SER A 60 8.26 -6.86 -18.66
C SER A 60 9.19 -6.05 -17.76
N TRP A 61 8.71 -5.63 -16.58
CA TRP A 61 9.51 -4.84 -15.65
C TRP A 61 10.67 -5.65 -15.07
N ARG A 62 11.85 -5.04 -15.03
CA ARG A 62 12.98 -5.58 -14.27
C ARG A 62 12.75 -5.33 -12.78
N ARG A 63 12.23 -6.33 -12.07
CA ARG A 63 11.89 -6.21 -10.66
C ARG A 63 13.00 -6.73 -9.75
N PRO A 64 13.64 -5.87 -8.93
CA PRO A 64 14.60 -6.34 -7.94
C PRO A 64 13.86 -7.08 -6.82
N HIS A 65 14.46 -8.13 -6.24
CA HIS A 65 13.84 -8.93 -5.17
C HIS A 65 13.39 -8.12 -3.93
N ARG A 66 13.99 -6.94 -3.72
CA ARG A 66 13.61 -6.03 -2.63
C ARG A 66 12.34 -5.22 -2.89
N GLN A 67 11.92 -5.06 -4.15
CA GLN A 67 10.76 -4.26 -4.48
C GLN A 67 9.48 -4.93 -4.01
N ARG A 68 8.60 -4.18 -3.33
CA ARG A 68 7.33 -4.69 -2.80
C ARG A 68 6.15 -4.19 -3.63
N PHE A 69 5.33 -5.12 -4.10
CA PHE A 69 4.00 -4.79 -4.62
C PHE A 69 2.99 -4.84 -3.50
N VAL A 70 2.32 -3.72 -3.25
CA VAL A 70 1.41 -3.55 -2.12
C VAL A 70 -0.02 -3.43 -2.66
N TYR A 71 -0.89 -4.36 -2.27
CA TYR A 71 -2.32 -4.25 -2.53
C TYR A 71 -2.97 -3.31 -1.53
N TYR A 72 -3.56 -2.21 -1.99
CA TYR A 72 -4.21 -1.24 -1.15
C TYR A 72 -5.72 -1.21 -1.39
N GLN A 73 -6.52 -1.58 -0.39
CA GLN A 73 -7.98 -1.56 -0.47
C GLN A 73 -8.59 -1.15 0.86
N MET A 74 -9.56 -0.25 0.80
CA MET A 74 -10.32 0.18 1.97
C MET A 74 -11.81 -0.15 1.86
N GLU A 75 -12.31 -0.37 0.65
CA GLU A 75 -13.72 -0.68 0.44
C GLU A 75 -14.00 -2.16 0.75
N SER A 76 -15.21 -2.45 1.23
CA SER A 76 -15.63 -3.85 1.46
C SER A 76 -15.76 -4.61 0.13
N PRO A 77 -15.74 -5.96 0.14
CA PRO A 77 -15.90 -6.74 -1.09
C PRO A 77 -17.20 -6.42 -1.85
N ASP A 78 -18.27 -6.09 -1.12
CA ASP A 78 -19.57 -5.72 -1.71
C ASP A 78 -19.53 -4.36 -2.42
N TYR A 79 -18.60 -3.49 -2.04
CA TYR A 79 -18.36 -2.18 -2.66
C TYR A 79 -17.14 -2.18 -3.58
N ASP A 80 -16.47 -3.33 -3.72
CA ASP A 80 -15.41 -3.49 -4.70
C ASP A 80 -16.03 -3.75 -6.08
N TRP A 81 -16.14 -2.69 -6.88
CA TRP A 81 -16.64 -2.76 -8.25
C TRP A 81 -15.65 -3.45 -9.21
N ASN A 82 -14.52 -3.96 -8.70
CA ASN A 82 -13.72 -4.96 -9.40
C ASN A 82 -14.46 -6.31 -9.39
N THR A 83 -15.29 -6.56 -10.39
CA THR A 83 -15.96 -7.86 -10.63
C THR A 83 -15.04 -8.93 -11.22
N TYR A 84 -13.73 -8.81 -11.02
CA TYR A 84 -12.73 -9.62 -11.71
C TYR A 84 -12.42 -10.93 -10.98
N ASP A 85 -11.90 -11.89 -11.75
CA ASP A 85 -11.43 -13.15 -11.20
C ASP A 85 -10.25 -12.88 -10.25
N ALA A 86 -10.50 -13.00 -8.95
CA ALA A 86 -9.50 -12.85 -7.90
C ALA A 86 -8.27 -13.74 -8.14
N LYS A 87 -8.43 -14.88 -8.85
CA LYS A 87 -7.32 -15.77 -9.20
C LYS A 87 -6.26 -15.11 -10.08
N ALA A 88 -6.62 -14.11 -10.88
CA ALA A 88 -5.66 -13.37 -11.70
C ALA A 88 -4.59 -12.68 -10.83
N TYR A 89 -4.92 -12.36 -9.58
CA TYR A 89 -4.05 -11.67 -8.63
C TYR A 89 -3.29 -12.62 -7.70
N ASN A 90 -3.45 -13.94 -7.84
CA ASN A 90 -2.76 -14.91 -7.00
C ASN A 90 -1.24 -14.74 -7.10
N ASN A 91 -0.59 -14.59 -5.94
CA ASN A 91 0.86 -14.38 -5.81
C ASN A 91 1.40 -13.12 -6.53
N PHE A 92 0.53 -12.17 -6.91
CA PHE A 92 0.95 -10.96 -7.59
C PHE A 92 1.49 -9.90 -6.61
N PHE A 93 0.84 -9.76 -5.46
CA PHE A 93 1.23 -8.80 -4.43
C PHE A 93 2.13 -9.45 -3.37
N ASN A 94 3.08 -8.68 -2.86
CA ASN A 94 3.93 -9.09 -1.74
C ASN A 94 3.28 -8.75 -0.40
N TRP A 95 2.65 -7.58 -0.31
CA TRP A 95 2.04 -7.07 0.91
C TRP A 95 0.61 -6.61 0.67
N THR A 96 -0.16 -6.62 1.75
CA THR A 96 -1.52 -6.12 1.83
C THR A 96 -1.59 -4.91 2.74
N MET A 97 -2.33 -3.89 2.32
CA MET A 97 -2.61 -2.68 3.07
C MET A 97 -4.12 -2.42 3.09
N THR A 98 -4.81 -2.96 4.09
CA THR A 98 -6.28 -2.92 4.15
C THR A 98 -6.81 -2.69 5.57
N TYR A 99 -8.13 -2.60 5.71
CA TYR A 99 -8.81 -2.56 7.02
C TYR A 99 -8.84 -3.93 7.73
N ARG A 100 -8.47 -5.02 7.06
CA ARG A 100 -8.40 -6.33 7.70
C ARG A 100 -7.23 -6.38 8.68
N HIS A 101 -7.47 -6.94 9.86
CA HIS A 101 -6.48 -7.05 10.93
C HIS A 101 -5.31 -7.99 10.60
N ASP A 102 -5.44 -8.83 9.58
CA ASP A 102 -4.40 -9.74 9.09
C ASP A 102 -3.58 -9.17 7.92
N SER A 103 -3.74 -7.88 7.60
CA SER A 103 -2.91 -7.23 6.58
C SER A 103 -1.49 -6.92 7.07
N ASP A 104 -0.52 -7.00 6.17
CA ASP A 104 0.89 -6.63 6.45
C ASP A 104 1.02 -5.19 6.94
N ILE A 105 0.26 -4.27 6.33
CA ILE A 105 0.12 -2.87 6.73
C ILE A 105 -1.33 -2.62 7.12
N LEU A 106 -1.61 -2.55 8.42
CA LEU A 106 -2.98 -2.28 8.89
C LEU A 106 -3.39 -0.82 8.62
N ARG A 107 -4.52 -0.63 7.95
CA ARG A 107 -5.11 0.70 7.71
C ARG A 107 -6.59 0.73 8.08
N LEU A 108 -6.88 1.20 9.29
CA LEU A 108 -8.24 1.30 9.81
C LEU A 108 -8.92 2.62 9.44
N TYR A 109 -10.24 2.60 9.26
CA TYR A 109 -11.05 3.83 9.23
C TYR A 109 -11.14 4.53 10.58
N GLY A 110 -11.03 3.75 11.67
CA GLY A 110 -11.09 4.19 13.05
C GLY A 110 -10.91 3.01 13.99
N TRP A 111 -10.97 3.27 15.29
CA TRP A 111 -10.89 2.23 16.32
C TRP A 111 -11.87 2.53 17.44
N PHE A 112 -12.27 1.49 18.15
CA PHE A 112 -13.05 1.63 19.37
C PHE A 112 -12.12 1.81 20.56
N GLN A 113 -12.49 2.70 21.48
CA GLN A 113 -11.81 2.87 22.76
C GLN A 113 -12.85 3.01 23.87
N LYS A 114 -12.48 2.66 25.10
CA LYS A 114 -13.32 2.94 26.26
C LYS A 114 -13.45 4.46 26.40
N LYS A 115 -14.68 4.91 26.69
CA LYS A 115 -15.01 6.35 26.76
C LYS A 115 -14.09 7.13 27.71
N ASP A 116 -13.73 6.51 28.83
CA ASP A 116 -12.92 7.13 29.89
C ASP A 116 -11.42 6.81 29.74
N GLU A 117 -11.02 6.14 28.66
CA GLU A 117 -9.62 5.75 28.40
C GLU A 117 -9.12 6.45 27.14
N VAL A 118 -8.32 7.50 27.30
CA VAL A 118 -7.64 8.16 26.18
C VAL A 118 -6.46 7.28 25.74
N ARG A 119 -6.69 6.41 24.76
CA ARG A 119 -5.60 5.74 24.04
C ARG A 119 -5.26 6.56 22.80
N VAL A 120 -3.99 6.95 22.67
CA VAL A 120 -3.45 7.28 21.34
C VAL A 120 -3.56 6.00 20.50
N ALA A 121 -3.93 6.13 19.23
CA ALA A 121 -4.23 5.08 18.24
C ALA A 121 -3.72 3.66 18.59
N PRO A 122 -4.53 2.60 18.35
CA PRO A 122 -4.30 1.24 18.84
C PRO A 122 -2.82 0.83 18.73
N GLN A 123 -2.28 0.19 19.76
CA GLN A 123 -0.85 -0.16 19.86
C GLN A 123 -0.30 -0.88 18.60
N ILE A 124 -1.17 -1.56 17.84
CA ILE A 124 -0.88 -2.14 16.52
C ILE A 124 -0.28 -1.12 15.52
N LEU A 125 -0.61 0.17 15.62
CA LEU A 125 -0.04 1.26 14.81
C LEU A 125 1.24 1.88 15.41
N ARG A 126 1.58 1.55 16.66
CA ARG A 126 2.81 2.00 17.35
C ARG A 126 3.96 1.00 17.18
N ASP A 127 3.66 -0.29 17.01
CA ASP A 127 4.65 -1.36 16.83
C ASP A 127 5.30 -1.40 15.43
N VAL A 128 5.20 -0.31 14.65
CA VAL A 128 6.00 -0.13 13.42
C VAL A 128 7.51 -0.12 13.74
N SER A 129 7.89 0.11 15.01
CA SER A 129 9.27 -0.05 15.51
C SER A 129 9.76 -1.49 15.58
N GLU A 130 8.89 -2.50 15.49
CA GLU A 130 9.22 -3.93 15.57
C GLU A 130 9.26 -4.62 14.21
N TRP A 131 9.11 -3.87 13.12
CA TRP A 131 9.21 -4.43 11.77
C TRP A 131 10.62 -5.00 11.56
N PRO A 132 10.75 -6.28 11.15
CA PRO A 132 12.05 -6.84 10.86
C PRO A 132 12.71 -6.00 9.75
N LYS A 133 13.93 -5.53 10.04
CA LYS A 133 14.80 -4.85 9.08
C LYS A 133 15.10 -5.73 7.88
#